data_AF-A0A8J4GXQ7-F1
#
_entry.id   AF-A0A8J4GXQ7-F1
#
_cell.length_a   1.000
_cell.length_b   1.000
_cell.length_c   1.000
_cell.angle_alpha   90.00
_cell.angle_beta   90.00
_cell.angle_gamma   90.00
#
_symmetry.space_group_name_H-M   'P 1'
#
loop_
_entity.id
_entity.type
_entity.pdbx_description
1 polymer ?
#
loop_
_entity_poly.entity_id
_entity_poly.type
_entity_poly.pdbx_seq_one_letter_code
_entity_poly.pdbx_strand_id
1 'polypeptide(L)'
;MCAAAIMLTLRCLELELLQHNNHRHHFFNTFFLKMLQEAPLKPYNDNDSRLMKWTKGVDIFQKDYIYVPIHGGIHWSLVLICHPSAIINQLLQPPVKKMAAGRALSKNGPDKPLMLHLDSLSGTHDPAPIFQKLRWYLEQEWKWRMNNAMEESVPRTWKNSFLAAGVQVPEVRFSKQMLPGISMASRLPQQDDSVDCGLFLLSYIDFFSAADPMYVLAAGGLDSTDVIVASPKPEAANPSTIMSKLWFSKQNTARLRSHMLVLISKLMLGTLPAHDARYHRIKSAVEEYDKMLNIKGYRYLRPVEYLAFQTEQDAQETMCGGH
;
A
#
# COMPACT_ATOMS: atom_id res chain seq x y z
N MET A 1 -14.18 1.76 12.35
CA MET A 1 -14.44 0.54 11.55
C MET A 1 -13.72 -0.64 12.19
N CYS A 2 -14.27 -1.88 12.12
CA CYS A 2 -13.60 -3.05 12.71
C CYS A 2 -12.55 -3.66 11.77
N ALA A 3 -11.57 -4.38 12.34
CA ALA A 3 -10.48 -5.01 11.60
C ALA A 3 -10.97 -6.03 10.55
N ALA A 4 -12.06 -6.76 10.82
CA ALA A 4 -12.61 -7.74 9.89
C ALA A 4 -13.10 -7.11 8.58
N ALA A 5 -13.76 -5.96 8.66
CA ALA A 5 -14.22 -5.23 7.47
C ALA A 5 -13.04 -4.72 6.63
N ILE A 6 -11.98 -4.22 7.28
CA ILE A 6 -10.76 -3.79 6.60
C ILE A 6 -10.10 -4.97 5.90
N MET A 7 -9.89 -6.10 6.60
CA MET A 7 -9.26 -7.29 6.01
C MET A 7 -10.05 -7.84 4.81
N LEU A 8 -11.38 -7.85 4.87
CA LEU A 8 -12.21 -8.27 3.75
C LEU A 8 -12.01 -7.35 2.54
N THR A 9 -12.06 -6.03 2.73
CA THR A 9 -11.83 -5.07 1.63
C THR A 9 -10.43 -5.17 1.06
N LEU A 10 -9.40 -5.31 1.91
CA LEU A 10 -8.03 -5.54 1.46
C LEU A 10 -7.93 -6.79 0.60
N ARG A 11 -8.61 -7.87 0.98
CA ARG A 11 -8.63 -9.11 0.20
C ARG A 11 -9.35 -8.94 -1.14
N CYS A 12 -10.44 -8.18 -1.19
CA CYS A 12 -11.11 -7.85 -2.46
C CYS A 12 -10.18 -7.08 -3.39
N LEU A 13 -9.52 -6.02 -2.90
CA LEU A 13 -8.55 -5.24 -3.66
C LEU A 13 -7.37 -6.08 -4.15
N GLU A 14 -6.84 -6.96 -3.30
CA GLU A 14 -5.76 -7.88 -3.67
C GLU A 14 -6.19 -8.84 -4.80
N LEU A 15 -7.41 -9.39 -4.73
CA LEU A 15 -7.95 -10.26 -5.78
C LEU A 15 -8.16 -9.53 -7.10
N GLU A 16 -8.64 -8.29 -7.08
CA GLU A 16 -8.78 -7.45 -8.29
C GLU A 16 -7.41 -7.20 -8.95
N LEU A 17 -6.39 -6.84 -8.15
CA LEU A 17 -5.03 -6.65 -8.68
C LEU A 17 -4.45 -7.92 -9.28
N LEU A 18 -4.70 -9.08 -8.67
CA LEU A 18 -4.30 -10.38 -9.20
C LEU A 18 -5.02 -10.72 -10.50
N GLN A 19 -6.30 -10.38 -10.65
CA GLN A 19 -7.03 -10.56 -11.92
C GLN A 19 -6.42 -9.75 -13.07
N HIS A 20 -5.81 -8.61 -12.76
CA HIS A 20 -5.08 -7.78 -13.71
C HIS A 20 -3.60 -8.18 -13.86
N ASN A 21 -3.17 -9.34 -13.33
CA ASN A 21 -1.78 -9.81 -13.29
C ASN A 21 -0.81 -8.77 -12.69
N ASN A 22 -1.30 -7.90 -11.79
CA ASN A 22 -0.46 -6.90 -11.15
C ASN A 22 0.21 -7.50 -9.90
N HIS A 23 1.41 -8.02 -10.08
CA HIS A 23 2.19 -8.65 -9.00
C HIS A 23 3.07 -7.67 -8.21
N ARG A 24 3.00 -6.36 -8.51
CA ARG A 24 3.84 -5.30 -7.90
C ARG A 24 3.45 -4.97 -6.46
N HIS A 25 2.26 -5.38 -6.03
CA HIS A 25 1.67 -5.01 -4.74
C HIS A 25 1.63 -6.20 -3.77
N HIS A 26 1.75 -5.93 -2.48
CA HIS A 26 1.52 -6.89 -1.41
C HIS A 26 0.83 -6.25 -0.21
N PHE A 27 -0.18 -6.90 0.33
CA PHE A 27 -0.98 -6.40 1.45
C PHE A 27 -0.75 -7.27 2.68
N PHE A 28 -0.16 -6.69 3.73
CA PHE A 28 -0.24 -7.32 5.05
C PHE A 28 -1.65 -7.16 5.61
N ASN A 29 -2.10 -8.16 6.36
CA ASN A 29 -3.33 -8.02 7.13
C ASN A 29 -3.12 -7.15 8.37
N THR A 30 -4.22 -6.79 9.04
CA THR A 30 -4.22 -5.85 10.17
C THR A 30 -3.53 -6.38 11.45
N PHE A 31 -3.18 -7.67 11.52
CA PHE A 31 -2.53 -8.27 12.68
C PHE A 31 -1.00 -8.25 12.59
N PHE A 32 -0.44 -8.07 11.40
CA PHE A 32 1.01 -8.16 11.16
C PHE A 32 1.80 -7.20 12.05
N LEU A 33 1.45 -5.90 12.05
CA LEU A 33 2.21 -4.92 12.83
C LEU A 33 2.10 -5.19 14.34
N LYS A 34 0.91 -5.56 14.83
CA LYS A 34 0.71 -5.87 16.25
C LYS A 34 1.62 -7.01 16.69
N MET A 35 1.63 -8.11 15.93
CA MET A 35 2.54 -9.24 16.16
C MET A 35 4.00 -8.77 16.12
N LEU A 36 4.34 -7.92 15.16
CA LEU A 36 5.70 -7.42 15.00
C LEU A 36 6.12 -6.58 16.22
N GLN A 37 5.28 -5.67 16.69
CA GLN A 37 5.54 -4.83 17.87
C GLN A 37 5.73 -5.66 19.15
N GLU A 38 5.00 -6.76 19.31
CA GLU A 38 5.14 -7.69 20.43
C GLU A 38 6.43 -8.53 20.36
N ALA A 39 7.04 -8.68 19.16
CA ALA A 39 8.29 -9.39 19.01
C ALA A 39 9.46 -8.59 19.64
N PRO A 40 10.32 -9.19 20.47
CA PRO A 40 11.48 -8.49 21.01
C PRO A 40 12.46 -8.12 19.88
N LEU A 41 13.06 -6.93 19.95
CA LEU A 41 14.18 -6.54 19.07
C LEU A 41 15.43 -7.33 19.47
N LYS A 42 15.53 -8.58 19.02
CA LYS A 42 16.71 -9.43 19.22
C LYS A 42 17.33 -9.75 17.86
N PRO A 43 18.64 -10.02 17.79
CA PRO A 43 19.25 -10.58 16.59
C PRO A 43 18.48 -11.84 16.20
N TYR A 44 18.18 -11.97 14.90
CA TYR A 44 17.56 -13.17 14.37
C TYR A 44 18.39 -14.40 14.75
N ASN A 45 17.74 -15.39 15.35
CA ASN A 45 18.26 -16.74 15.49
C ASN A 45 17.45 -17.61 14.53
N ASP A 46 18.09 -18.54 13.82
CA ASP A 46 17.48 -19.36 12.75
C ASP A 46 16.19 -20.08 13.18
N ASN A 47 15.96 -20.21 14.49
CA ASN A 47 14.78 -20.84 15.07
C ASN A 47 13.53 -19.95 15.22
N ASP A 48 13.59 -18.62 15.06
CA ASP A 48 12.37 -17.77 15.17
C ASP A 48 11.59 -17.69 13.85
N SER A 49 11.09 -18.85 13.42
CA SER A 49 10.30 -19.04 12.20
C SER A 49 8.97 -18.28 12.19
N ARG A 50 8.52 -17.72 13.33
CA ARG A 50 7.21 -17.08 13.47
C ARG A 50 7.09 -15.81 12.63
N LEU A 51 8.17 -15.04 12.51
CA LEU A 51 8.19 -13.81 11.71
C LEU A 51 8.10 -14.11 10.21
N MET A 52 8.77 -15.16 9.75
CA MET A 52 8.85 -15.52 8.33
C MET A 52 7.56 -16.20 7.82
N LYS A 53 6.68 -16.66 8.72
CA LYS A 53 5.36 -17.21 8.34
C LYS A 53 4.48 -16.17 7.64
N TRP A 54 4.69 -14.89 7.91
CA TRP A 54 3.89 -13.78 7.36
C TRP A 54 4.12 -13.53 5.87
N THR A 55 5.22 -14.05 5.35
CA THR A 55 5.67 -13.93 3.95
C THR A 55 5.95 -15.30 3.35
N LYS A 56 5.39 -16.37 3.94
CA LYS A 56 5.51 -17.73 3.40
C LYS A 56 4.93 -17.78 1.98
N GLY A 57 5.74 -18.22 1.03
CA GLY A 57 5.33 -18.31 -0.38
C GLY A 57 5.24 -16.97 -1.12
N VAL A 58 5.67 -15.85 -0.51
CA VAL A 58 5.70 -14.54 -1.14
C VAL A 58 7.04 -13.87 -0.91
N ASP A 59 7.79 -13.59 -1.97
CA ASP A 59 8.97 -12.74 -1.88
C ASP A 59 8.58 -11.26 -1.92
N ILE A 60 8.50 -10.63 -0.75
CA ILE A 60 8.13 -9.21 -0.64
C ILE A 60 9.15 -8.26 -1.27
N PHE A 61 10.37 -8.71 -1.57
CA PHE A 61 11.39 -7.90 -2.26
C PHE A 61 11.23 -7.89 -3.79
N GLN A 62 10.34 -8.73 -4.34
CA GLN A 62 9.87 -8.62 -5.73
C GLN A 62 8.79 -7.56 -5.91
N LYS A 63 8.26 -7.03 -4.80
CA LYS A 63 7.15 -6.08 -4.79
C LYS A 63 7.70 -4.66 -4.88
N ASP A 64 6.98 -3.82 -5.60
CA ASP A 64 7.20 -2.37 -5.60
C ASP A 64 6.50 -1.70 -4.43
N TYR A 65 5.33 -2.21 -4.01
CA TYR A 65 4.52 -1.58 -2.98
C TYR A 65 4.05 -2.59 -1.95
N ILE A 66 4.37 -2.34 -0.68
CA ILE A 66 3.90 -3.15 0.45
C ILE A 66 3.03 -2.28 1.36
N TYR A 67 1.79 -2.71 1.59
CA TYR A 67 0.81 -2.02 2.42
C TYR A 67 0.77 -2.67 3.80
N VAL A 68 1.00 -1.87 4.84
CA VAL A 68 0.95 -2.29 6.23
C VAL A 68 -0.12 -1.47 6.96
N PRO A 69 -1.34 -1.99 7.13
CA PRO A 69 -2.35 -1.36 7.96
C PRO A 69 -1.87 -1.26 9.41
N ILE A 70 -2.10 -0.10 10.03
CA ILE A 70 -1.70 0.22 11.39
C ILE A 70 -2.96 0.42 12.23
N HIS A 71 -3.03 -0.27 13.36
CA HIS A 71 -4.10 -0.09 14.34
C HIS A 71 -3.50 0.30 15.69
N GLY A 72 -3.69 1.54 16.11
CA GLY A 72 -3.28 2.07 17.40
C GLY A 72 -4.49 2.51 18.21
N GLY A 73 -4.85 1.76 19.26
CA GLY A 73 -6.02 2.05 20.08
C GLY A 73 -7.33 1.94 19.28
N ILE A 74 -7.93 3.08 18.94
CA ILE A 74 -9.16 3.18 18.12
C ILE A 74 -8.90 3.75 16.71
N HIS A 75 -7.64 4.04 16.38
CA HIS A 75 -7.26 4.76 15.18
C HIS A 75 -6.57 3.86 14.15
N TRP A 76 -6.85 4.12 12.88
CA TRP A 76 -6.30 3.40 11.73
C TRP A 76 -5.42 4.34 10.89
N SER A 77 -4.23 3.89 10.54
CA SER A 77 -3.37 4.54 9.54
C SER A 77 -2.68 3.49 8.68
N LEU A 78 -1.87 3.92 7.72
CA LEU A 78 -1.21 3.03 6.78
C LEU A 78 0.27 3.36 6.69
N VAL A 79 1.12 2.33 6.65
CA VAL A 79 2.47 2.46 6.12
C VAL A 79 2.55 1.82 4.74
N LEU A 80 3.02 2.59 3.77
CA LEU A 80 3.32 2.14 2.41
C LEU A 80 4.84 2.08 2.24
N ILE A 81 5.39 0.88 2.05
CA ILE A 81 6.81 0.67 1.76
C ILE A 81 6.98 0.63 0.24
N CYS A 82 7.82 1.52 -0.30
CA CYS A 82 8.05 1.69 -1.73
C CYS A 82 9.43 1.13 -2.11
N HIS A 83 9.43 0.22 -3.09
CA HIS A 83 10.56 -0.42 -3.75
C HIS A 83 11.64 -0.97 -2.80
N PRO A 84 11.29 -1.79 -1.78
CA PRO A 84 12.21 -2.20 -0.72
C PRO A 84 13.52 -2.83 -1.21
N SER A 85 13.52 -3.53 -2.35
CA SER A 85 14.73 -4.12 -2.95
C SER A 85 15.68 -3.10 -3.56
N ALA A 86 15.24 -1.89 -3.90
CA ALA A 86 16.09 -0.82 -4.43
C ALA A 86 17.20 -0.39 -3.44
N ILE A 87 17.10 -0.79 -2.17
CA ILE A 87 18.16 -0.61 -1.18
C ILE A 87 19.51 -1.18 -1.65
N ILE A 88 19.51 -2.23 -2.47
CA ILE A 88 20.73 -2.82 -3.01
C ILE A 88 21.45 -1.86 -3.95
N ASN A 89 20.75 -1.03 -4.71
CA ASN A 89 21.35 -0.09 -5.66
C ASN A 89 22.25 0.94 -4.96
N GLN A 90 21.96 1.22 -3.68
CA GLN A 90 22.76 2.08 -2.82
C GLN A 90 23.98 1.36 -2.22
N LEU A 91 23.95 0.03 -2.13
CA LEU A 91 25.09 -0.79 -1.68
C LEU A 91 26.06 -1.13 -2.82
N LEU A 92 25.58 -1.13 -4.08
CA LEU A 92 26.40 -1.44 -5.24
C LEU A 92 27.33 -0.27 -5.59
N GLN A 93 28.64 -0.51 -5.51
CA GLN A 93 29.66 0.38 -6.06
C GLN A 93 29.96 0.01 -7.53
N PRO A 94 30.47 0.93 -8.38
CA PRO A 94 31.17 0.54 -9.61
C PRO A 94 32.37 -0.35 -9.23
N PRO A 95 32.65 -1.51 -9.88
CA PRO A 95 32.17 -2.02 -11.17
C PRO A 95 30.94 -2.97 -11.10
N VAL A 96 30.48 -3.35 -9.91
CA VAL A 96 29.39 -4.32 -9.71
C VAL A 96 28.06 -3.84 -10.33
N LYS A 97 27.79 -2.52 -10.29
CA LYS A 97 26.66 -1.90 -11.01
C LYS A 97 26.64 -2.24 -12.51
N LYS A 98 27.81 -2.32 -13.16
CA LYS A 98 27.91 -2.67 -14.60
C LYS A 98 27.65 -4.15 -14.85
N MET A 99 28.03 -5.02 -13.91
CA MET A 99 27.83 -6.48 -14.01
C MET A 99 26.35 -6.87 -13.79
N ALA A 100 25.67 -6.25 -12.82
CA ALA A 100 24.27 -6.53 -12.51
C ALA A 100 23.27 -5.96 -13.53
N ALA A 101 23.67 -4.96 -14.33
CA ALA A 101 22.85 -4.40 -15.40
C ALA A 101 22.48 -5.41 -16.52
N GLY A 102 23.13 -6.59 -16.56
CA GLY A 102 22.80 -7.70 -17.45
C GLY A 102 21.78 -8.71 -16.87
N ARG A 103 21.47 -8.66 -15.56
CA ARG A 103 20.46 -9.48 -14.88
C ARG A 103 19.50 -8.57 -14.12
N ALA A 104 18.44 -8.13 -14.79
CA ALA A 104 17.16 -7.68 -14.22
C ALA A 104 17.16 -6.82 -12.92
N LEU A 105 18.19 -6.03 -12.62
CA LEU A 105 18.02 -4.82 -11.82
C LEU A 105 17.67 -3.73 -12.81
N SER A 106 16.37 -3.43 -12.91
CA SER A 106 15.79 -2.52 -13.90
C SER A 106 16.66 -1.27 -14.11
N LYS A 107 17.13 -1.05 -15.35
CA LYS A 107 17.87 0.16 -15.77
C LYS A 107 17.10 1.45 -15.51
N ASN A 108 15.81 1.35 -15.19
CA ASN A 108 14.89 2.48 -14.97
C ASN A 108 14.28 2.48 -13.55
N GLY A 109 14.59 1.49 -12.68
CA GLY A 109 14.03 1.41 -11.33
C GLY A 109 14.38 2.63 -10.47
N PRO A 110 13.62 2.94 -9.41
CA PRO A 110 13.94 4.08 -8.56
C PRO A 110 15.23 3.76 -7.80
N ASP A 111 16.15 4.72 -7.76
CA ASP A 111 17.42 4.54 -7.04
C ASP A 111 17.23 4.50 -5.51
N LYS A 112 16.06 4.91 -5.02
CA LYS A 112 15.83 5.16 -3.59
C LYS A 112 14.50 4.55 -3.12
N PRO A 113 14.53 3.56 -2.21
CA PRO A 113 13.33 3.09 -1.54
C PRO A 113 12.92 4.09 -0.46
N LEU A 114 11.66 4.08 -0.05
CA LEU A 114 11.17 4.90 1.06
C LEU A 114 9.91 4.32 1.70
N MET A 115 9.58 4.79 2.90
CA MET A 115 8.36 4.44 3.62
C MET A 115 7.49 5.68 3.77
N LEU A 116 6.21 5.57 3.49
CA LEU A 116 5.23 6.63 3.68
C LEU A 116 4.26 6.24 4.77
N HIS A 117 4.04 7.12 5.74
CA HIS A 117 2.98 6.98 6.73
C HIS A 117 1.81 7.86 6.30
N LEU A 118 0.69 7.23 5.92
CA LEU A 118 -0.53 7.87 5.46
C LEU A 118 -1.54 7.84 6.60
N ASP A 119 -1.88 9.01 7.12
CA ASP A 119 -2.74 9.18 8.28
C ASP A 119 -3.76 10.29 8.02
N SER A 120 -5.05 9.99 8.21
CA SER A 120 -6.14 10.96 8.08
C SER A 120 -6.33 11.83 9.32
N LEU A 121 -5.67 11.52 10.44
CA LEU A 121 -5.65 12.31 11.67
C LEU A 121 -4.20 12.62 12.08
N SER A 122 -3.74 13.83 11.80
CA SER A 122 -2.39 14.27 12.20
C SER A 122 -2.16 14.13 13.70
N GLY A 123 -0.98 13.66 14.09
CA GLY A 123 -0.51 13.60 15.49
C GLY A 123 -1.02 12.42 16.33
N THR A 124 -1.76 11.49 15.74
CA THR A 124 -2.34 10.33 16.45
C THR A 124 -1.41 9.11 16.51
N HIS A 125 -0.56 8.93 15.49
CA HIS A 125 0.51 7.95 15.48
C HIS A 125 1.87 8.65 15.42
N ASP A 126 2.82 8.21 16.24
CA ASP A 126 4.23 8.47 16.02
C ASP A 126 4.78 7.43 15.02
N PRO A 127 5.12 7.83 13.78
CA PRO A 127 5.59 6.90 12.77
C PRO A 127 7.04 6.45 13.01
N ALA A 128 7.84 7.14 13.82
CA ALA A 128 9.24 6.81 14.04
C ALA A 128 9.46 5.38 14.59
N PRO A 129 8.83 4.94 15.69
CA PRO A 129 8.96 3.57 16.19
C PRO A 129 8.40 2.53 15.21
N ILE A 130 7.32 2.86 14.49
CA ILE A 130 6.73 1.98 13.47
C ILE A 130 7.74 1.75 12.34
N PHE A 131 8.33 2.81 11.80
CA PHE A 131 9.36 2.72 10.75
C PHE A 131 10.60 1.97 11.23
N GLN A 132 11.07 2.20 12.46
CA GLN A 132 12.18 1.44 13.02
C GLN A 132 11.88 -0.05 13.04
N LYS A 133 10.66 -0.42 13.46
CA LYS A 133 10.27 -1.82 13.59
C LYS A 133 10.13 -2.52 12.24
N LEU A 134 9.56 -1.84 11.24
CA LEU A 134 9.44 -2.36 9.89
C LEU A 134 10.80 -2.49 9.19
N ARG A 135 11.71 -1.53 9.37
CA ARG A 135 13.10 -1.65 8.91
C ARG A 135 13.78 -2.89 9.49
N TRP A 136 13.65 -3.09 10.81
CA TRP A 136 14.20 -4.27 11.47
C TRP A 136 13.62 -5.57 10.90
N TYR A 137 12.31 -5.61 10.64
CA TYR A 137 11.65 -6.76 10.02
C TYR A 137 12.19 -7.05 8.62
N LEU A 138 12.25 -6.03 7.74
CA LEU A 138 12.80 -6.16 6.39
C LEU A 138 14.24 -6.69 6.42
N GLU A 139 15.05 -6.24 7.39
CA GLU A 139 16.41 -6.75 7.55
C GLU A 139 16.44 -8.23 7.94
N GLN A 140 15.58 -8.68 8.86
CA GLN A 140 15.51 -10.09 9.24
C GLN A 140 14.99 -10.95 8.08
N GLU A 141 13.96 -10.48 7.39
CA GLU A 141 13.39 -11.14 6.20
C GLU A 141 14.45 -11.29 5.09
N TRP A 142 15.23 -10.23 4.85
CA TRP A 142 16.33 -10.26 3.87
C TRP A 142 17.37 -11.32 4.24
N LYS A 143 17.85 -11.31 5.48
CA LYS A 143 18.84 -12.28 5.99
C LYS A 143 18.33 -13.72 5.88
N TRP A 144 17.07 -13.96 6.24
CA TRP A 144 16.46 -15.28 6.14
C TRP A 144 16.38 -15.75 4.69
N ARG A 145 15.87 -14.91 3.78
CA ARG A 145 15.77 -15.25 2.35
C ARG A 145 17.12 -15.47 1.67
N MET A 146 18.16 -14.75 2.09
CA MET A 146 19.53 -15.00 1.62
C MET A 146 20.06 -16.40 1.95
N ASN A 147 19.59 -17.00 3.05
CA ASN A 147 20.08 -18.28 3.56
C ASN A 147 19.09 -19.43 3.35
N ASN A 148 17.83 -19.14 3.02
CA ASN A 148 16.84 -20.15 2.72
C ASN A 148 17.15 -20.84 1.38
N ALA A 149 17.71 -22.03 1.45
CA ALA A 149 18.09 -22.84 0.29
C ALA A 149 16.89 -23.46 -0.46
N MET A 150 15.67 -23.42 0.11
CA MET A 150 14.49 -24.09 -0.46
C MET A 150 13.69 -23.23 -1.43
N GLU A 151 13.84 -21.90 -1.39
CA GLU A 151 13.04 -20.97 -2.21
C GLU A 151 13.95 -20.04 -3.02
N GLU A 152 13.53 -19.71 -4.25
CA GLU A 152 14.14 -18.64 -5.05
C GLU A 152 13.62 -17.29 -4.56
N SER A 153 14.51 -16.32 -4.43
CA SER A 153 14.17 -14.97 -3.97
C SER A 153 15.16 -13.93 -4.47
N VAL A 154 14.77 -12.66 -4.45
CA VAL A 154 15.62 -11.50 -4.75
C VAL A 154 16.87 -11.49 -3.85
N PRO A 155 16.77 -11.63 -2.50
CA PRO A 155 17.97 -11.64 -1.65
C PRO A 155 18.93 -12.78 -1.96
N ARG A 156 18.40 -13.97 -2.31
CA ARG A 156 19.22 -15.13 -2.69
C ARG A 156 19.91 -14.94 -4.03
N THR A 157 19.17 -14.49 -5.04
CA THR A 157 19.70 -14.20 -6.37
C THR A 157 20.80 -13.14 -6.28
N TRP A 158 20.56 -12.11 -5.47
CA TRP A 158 21.53 -11.09 -5.14
C TRP A 158 22.79 -11.70 -4.51
N LYS A 159 22.68 -12.48 -3.42
CA LYS A 159 23.81 -13.20 -2.81
C LYS A 159 24.61 -14.05 -3.81
N ASN A 160 23.92 -14.85 -4.62
CA ASN A 160 24.55 -15.75 -5.59
C ASN A 160 25.36 -14.99 -6.65
N SER A 161 24.95 -13.77 -7.01
CA SER A 161 25.68 -12.93 -7.96
C SER A 161 27.07 -12.52 -7.44
N PHE A 162 27.18 -12.18 -6.15
CA PHE A 162 28.46 -11.87 -5.50
C PHE A 162 29.35 -13.09 -5.36
N LEU A 163 28.80 -14.24 -4.95
CA LEU A 163 29.53 -15.49 -4.86
C LEU A 163 30.08 -15.92 -6.23
N ALA A 164 29.28 -15.80 -7.29
CA ALA A 164 29.71 -16.10 -8.66
C ALA A 164 30.81 -15.14 -9.16
N ALA A 165 30.85 -13.90 -8.67
CA ALA A 165 31.90 -12.94 -8.98
C ALA A 165 33.17 -13.11 -8.11
N GLY A 166 33.17 -14.03 -7.13
CA GLY A 166 34.28 -14.20 -6.19
C GLY A 166 34.46 -13.03 -5.22
N VAL A 167 33.41 -12.22 -5.02
CA VAL A 167 33.44 -11.03 -4.15
C VAL A 167 32.70 -11.31 -2.85
N GLN A 168 33.18 -10.72 -1.75
CA GLN A 168 32.49 -10.78 -0.46
C GLN A 168 31.08 -10.20 -0.59
N VAL A 169 30.09 -10.96 -0.10
CA VAL A 169 28.69 -10.53 -0.07
C VAL A 169 28.56 -9.39 0.95
N PRO A 170 28.11 -8.18 0.54
CA PRO A 170 27.93 -7.08 1.46
C PRO A 170 26.86 -7.38 2.50
N GLU A 171 27.02 -6.81 3.70
CA GLU A 171 25.95 -6.83 4.69
C GLU A 171 24.83 -5.84 4.29
N VAL A 172 23.58 -6.29 4.36
CA VAL A 172 22.41 -5.45 4.08
C VAL A 172 21.83 -4.95 5.40
N ARG A 173 21.65 -3.63 5.48
CA ARG A 173 21.05 -2.92 6.61
C ARG A 173 19.96 -1.99 6.12
N PHE A 174 18.78 -2.08 6.73
CA PHE A 174 17.67 -1.17 6.47
C PHE A 174 17.73 -0.02 7.47
N SER A 175 18.65 0.93 7.27
CA SER A 175 18.79 2.11 8.16
C SER A 175 17.81 3.23 7.78
N LYS A 176 17.72 4.28 8.61
CA LYS A 176 16.95 5.50 8.28
C LYS A 176 17.48 6.16 7.00
N GLN A 177 18.78 6.05 6.75
CA GLN A 177 19.41 6.63 5.56
C GLN A 177 19.09 5.82 4.30
N MET A 178 19.12 4.50 4.41
CA MET A 178 18.92 3.60 3.28
C MET A 178 17.45 3.45 2.89
N LEU A 179 16.56 3.49 3.89
CA LEU A 179 15.10 3.43 3.74
C LEU A 179 14.45 4.56 4.59
N PRO A 180 14.47 5.82 4.13
CA PRO A 180 13.86 6.94 4.85
C PRO A 180 12.35 6.76 4.99
N GLY A 181 11.80 7.37 6.05
CA GLY A 181 10.37 7.33 6.34
C GLY A 181 9.81 8.75 6.42
N ILE A 182 8.69 9.00 5.74
CA ILE A 182 8.05 10.31 5.62
C ILE A 182 6.60 10.20 6.14
N SER A 183 6.21 11.13 7.02
CA SER A 183 4.80 11.28 7.40
C SER A 183 4.09 12.16 6.38
N MET A 184 2.98 11.67 5.85
CA MET A 184 2.19 12.33 4.82
C MET A 184 0.95 13.04 5.38
N ALA A 185 0.71 13.00 6.70
CA ALA A 185 -0.54 13.46 7.31
C ALA A 185 -0.91 14.90 6.95
N SER A 186 0.06 15.81 6.83
CA SER A 186 -0.18 17.22 6.46
C SER A 186 -0.47 17.44 4.98
N ARG A 187 -0.23 16.44 4.13
CA ARG A 187 -0.33 16.50 2.67
C ARG A 187 -1.51 15.70 2.12
N LEU A 188 -2.18 14.87 2.91
CA LEU A 188 -3.28 14.02 2.46
C LEU A 188 -4.66 14.59 2.80
N PRO A 189 -5.73 14.07 2.18
CA PRO A 189 -7.10 14.35 2.62
C PRO A 189 -7.28 13.91 4.08
N GLN A 190 -7.61 14.85 4.96
CA GLN A 190 -7.86 14.57 6.38
C GLN A 190 -9.34 14.31 6.65
N GLN A 191 -9.64 13.53 7.68
CA GLN A 191 -11.00 13.36 8.17
C GLN A 191 -11.37 14.48 9.14
N ASP A 192 -12.66 14.79 9.25
CA ASP A 192 -13.19 15.78 10.21
C ASP A 192 -13.90 15.11 11.40
N ASP A 193 -14.13 13.81 11.33
CA ASP A 193 -14.78 13.01 12.36
C ASP A 193 -13.80 12.08 13.09
N SER A 194 -14.29 11.34 14.08
CA SER A 194 -13.48 10.43 14.90
C SER A 194 -13.59 8.94 14.48
N VAL A 195 -14.29 8.60 13.40
CA VAL A 195 -14.70 7.22 13.09
C VAL A 195 -14.35 6.74 11.68
N ASP A 196 -14.01 7.65 10.77
CA ASP A 196 -13.78 7.38 9.34
C ASP A 196 -12.33 7.00 9.00
N CYS A 197 -11.41 6.91 9.97
CA CYS A 197 -10.00 6.61 9.71
C CYS A 197 -9.77 5.30 8.95
N GLY A 198 -10.58 4.28 9.22
CA GLY A 198 -10.55 3.03 8.45
C GLY A 198 -11.02 3.21 7.00
N LEU A 199 -11.94 4.14 6.71
CA LEU A 199 -12.38 4.44 5.35
C LEU A 199 -11.31 5.21 4.59
N PHE A 200 -10.65 6.18 5.22
CA PHE A 200 -9.52 6.88 4.63
C PHE A 200 -8.35 5.94 4.35
N LEU A 201 -8.03 5.03 5.28
CA LEU A 201 -7.05 3.97 5.05
C LEU A 201 -7.38 3.18 3.78
N LEU A 202 -8.62 2.72 3.64
CA LEU A 202 -9.04 1.95 2.46
C LEU A 202 -9.04 2.80 1.18
N SER A 203 -9.50 4.05 1.23
CA SER A 203 -9.43 4.98 0.09
C SER A 203 -7.98 5.25 -0.33
N TYR A 204 -7.04 5.42 0.60
CA TYR A 204 -5.61 5.57 0.26
C TYR A 204 -5.09 4.35 -0.51
N ILE A 205 -5.48 3.14 -0.08
CA ILE A 205 -5.06 1.91 -0.73
C ILE A 205 -5.70 1.78 -2.11
N ASP A 206 -7.01 1.98 -2.22
CA ASP A 206 -7.77 1.88 -3.46
C ASP A 206 -7.20 2.84 -4.52
N PHE A 207 -7.13 4.13 -4.19
CA PHE A 207 -6.63 5.15 -5.11
C PHE A 207 -5.16 4.95 -5.48
N PHE A 208 -4.29 4.60 -4.53
CA PHE A 208 -2.87 4.39 -4.84
C PHE A 208 -2.63 3.13 -5.68
N SER A 209 -3.31 2.02 -5.35
CA SER A 209 -3.15 0.77 -6.09
C SER A 209 -3.74 0.83 -7.49
N ALA A 210 -4.84 1.58 -7.69
CA ALA A 210 -5.38 1.83 -9.02
C ALA A 210 -4.49 2.75 -9.85
N ALA A 211 -3.89 3.77 -9.23
CA ALA A 211 -2.92 4.64 -9.88
C ALA A 211 -1.65 3.89 -10.31
N ASP A 212 -1.28 2.81 -9.61
CA ASP A 212 -0.18 1.90 -9.94
C ASP A 212 1.08 2.62 -10.47
N PRO A 213 1.62 3.61 -9.72
CA PRO A 213 2.67 4.46 -10.25
C PRO A 213 3.92 3.65 -10.58
N MET A 214 4.72 4.14 -11.53
CA MET A 214 6.00 3.50 -11.82
C MET A 214 6.95 3.66 -10.62
N TYR A 215 7.05 4.88 -10.08
CA TYR A 215 7.95 5.19 -8.97
C TYR A 215 7.34 6.18 -7.98
N VAL A 216 7.76 6.08 -6.72
CA VAL A 216 7.51 7.08 -5.68
C VAL A 216 8.86 7.54 -5.14
N LEU A 217 9.06 8.85 -5.08
CA LEU A 217 10.35 9.47 -4.73
C LEU A 217 10.18 10.55 -3.68
N ALA A 218 11.16 10.71 -2.80
CA ALA A 218 11.25 11.88 -1.92
C ALA A 218 11.84 13.08 -2.70
N ALA A 219 11.09 14.17 -2.79
CA ALA A 219 11.50 15.40 -3.46
C ALA A 219 12.41 16.22 -2.54
N GLY A 220 13.72 15.96 -2.61
CA GLY A 220 14.76 16.75 -1.91
C GLY A 220 15.32 16.06 -0.67
N GLY A 221 16.58 15.61 -0.73
CA GLY A 221 17.33 15.16 0.45
C GLY A 221 16.65 14.11 1.34
N LEU A 222 17.19 13.88 2.54
CA LEU A 222 16.58 13.01 3.55
C LEU A 222 15.48 13.70 4.38
N ASP A 223 15.49 15.03 4.41
CA ASP A 223 14.65 15.83 5.31
C ASP A 223 13.43 16.44 4.61
N SER A 224 13.27 16.29 3.29
CA SER A 224 12.06 16.74 2.62
C SER A 224 10.87 15.85 2.93
N THR A 225 9.71 16.52 3.07
CA THR A 225 8.40 15.89 3.19
C THR A 225 7.66 15.86 1.86
N ASP A 226 8.27 16.40 0.81
CA ASP A 226 7.73 16.34 -0.53
C ASP A 226 7.97 14.96 -1.12
N VAL A 227 6.94 14.46 -1.78
CA VAL A 227 6.86 13.13 -2.37
C VAL A 227 6.30 13.33 -3.76
N ILE A 228 7.02 12.79 -4.74
CA ILE A 228 6.65 12.78 -6.15
C ILE A 228 6.17 11.38 -6.50
N VAL A 229 5.01 11.32 -7.15
CA VAL A 229 4.47 10.10 -7.74
C VAL A 229 4.67 10.18 -9.24
N ALA A 230 5.50 9.30 -9.79
CA ALA A 230 5.91 9.35 -11.19
C ALA A 230 5.15 8.34 -12.04
N SER A 231 4.63 8.82 -13.17
CA SER A 231 3.90 8.01 -14.17
C SER A 231 2.77 7.17 -13.57
N PRO A 232 1.79 7.77 -12.85
CA PRO A 232 0.58 7.05 -12.49
C PRO A 232 -0.24 6.72 -13.75
N LYS A 233 -1.05 5.67 -13.70
CA LYS A 233 -2.01 5.32 -14.73
C LYS A 233 -2.98 6.49 -14.98
N PRO A 234 -2.98 7.09 -16.18
CA PRO A 234 -3.75 8.31 -16.45
C PRO A 234 -5.26 8.09 -16.34
N GLU A 235 -5.75 6.87 -16.51
CA GLU A 235 -7.16 6.51 -16.35
C GLU A 235 -7.62 6.50 -14.89
N ALA A 236 -6.71 6.36 -13.93
CA ALA A 236 -7.04 6.13 -12.52
C ALA A 236 -6.56 7.24 -11.58
N ALA A 237 -5.70 8.14 -12.04
CA ALA A 237 -5.19 9.23 -11.22
C ALA A 237 -4.81 10.47 -12.02
N ASN A 238 -5.10 11.64 -11.43
CA ASN A 238 -4.56 12.91 -11.89
C ASN A 238 -3.14 13.10 -11.32
N PRO A 239 -2.10 13.25 -12.17
CA PRO A 239 -0.73 13.46 -11.74
C PRO A 239 -0.52 14.68 -10.84
N SER A 240 -1.37 15.72 -10.93
CA SER A 240 -1.23 16.93 -10.13
C SER A 240 -1.83 16.82 -8.73
N THR A 241 -2.76 15.88 -8.50
CA THR A 241 -3.48 15.77 -7.22
C THR A 241 -3.18 14.48 -6.46
N ILE A 242 -2.62 13.45 -7.10
CA ILE A 242 -2.25 12.20 -6.44
C ILE A 242 -1.36 12.42 -5.21
N MET A 243 -1.69 11.76 -4.10
CA MET A 243 -1.01 11.92 -2.80
C MET A 243 -0.93 13.37 -2.28
N SER A 244 -1.92 14.20 -2.63
CA SER A 244 -2.11 15.57 -2.13
C SER A 244 -3.44 15.73 -1.37
N LYS A 245 -3.70 16.91 -0.79
CA LYS A 245 -4.95 17.22 -0.08
C LYS A 245 -6.18 17.13 -0.98
N LEU A 246 -5.98 17.24 -2.30
CA LEU A 246 -7.02 17.18 -3.33
C LEU A 246 -7.09 15.81 -4.01
N TRP A 247 -6.42 14.79 -3.47
CA TRP A 247 -6.37 13.45 -4.08
C TRP A 247 -7.75 12.82 -4.25
N PHE A 248 -8.58 12.91 -3.22
CA PHE A 248 -9.99 12.57 -3.27
C PHE A 248 -10.77 13.35 -2.22
N SER A 249 -12.07 13.56 -2.45
CA SER A 249 -12.94 14.28 -1.54
C SER A 249 -13.36 13.43 -0.35
N LYS A 250 -13.56 14.08 0.81
CA LYS A 250 -14.07 13.43 2.02
C LYS A 250 -15.45 12.82 1.79
N GLN A 251 -16.28 13.50 0.99
CA GLN A 251 -17.62 13.03 0.62
C GLN A 251 -17.56 11.71 -0.15
N ASN A 252 -16.58 11.51 -1.04
CA ASN A 252 -16.40 10.22 -1.69
C ASN A 252 -16.06 9.15 -0.65
N THR A 253 -15.05 9.40 0.20
CA THR A 253 -14.63 8.45 1.25
C THR A 253 -15.77 8.08 2.21
N ALA A 254 -16.62 9.03 2.63
CA ALA A 254 -17.75 8.75 3.50
C ALA A 254 -18.74 7.72 2.89
N ARG A 255 -18.88 7.72 1.55
CA ARG A 255 -19.75 6.79 0.81
C ARG A 255 -19.17 5.38 0.69
N LEU A 256 -17.87 5.19 0.94
CA LEU A 256 -17.23 3.87 0.94
C LEU A 256 -17.87 2.95 1.99
N ARG A 257 -18.38 3.49 3.10
CA ARG A 257 -19.10 2.70 4.11
C ARG A 257 -20.30 1.96 3.52
N SER A 258 -21.18 2.67 2.83
CA SER A 258 -22.36 2.07 2.19
C SER A 258 -21.96 1.10 1.08
N HIS A 259 -20.92 1.46 0.31
CA HIS A 259 -20.37 0.58 -0.72
C HIS A 259 -19.89 -0.77 -0.16
N MET A 260 -19.10 -0.75 0.91
CA MET A 260 -18.62 -1.96 1.58
C MET A 260 -19.76 -2.80 2.15
N LEU A 261 -20.77 -2.18 2.76
CA LEU A 261 -21.95 -2.89 3.27
C LEU A 261 -22.68 -3.64 2.16
N VAL A 262 -22.77 -3.04 0.97
CA VAL A 262 -23.40 -3.66 -0.20
C VAL A 262 -22.55 -4.79 -0.76
N LEU A 263 -21.22 -4.62 -0.83
CA LEU A 263 -20.31 -5.71 -1.24
C LEU A 263 -20.44 -6.92 -0.31
N ILE A 264 -20.42 -6.70 1.01
CA ILE A 264 -20.64 -7.75 2.01
C ILE A 264 -22.01 -8.40 1.81
N SER A 265 -23.05 -7.59 1.61
CA SER A 265 -24.42 -8.06 1.37
C SER A 265 -24.52 -8.94 0.12
N LYS A 266 -23.85 -8.57 -0.98
CA LYS A 266 -23.77 -9.37 -2.21
C LYS A 266 -23.08 -10.73 -1.96
N LEU A 267 -21.97 -10.74 -1.22
CA LEU A 267 -21.29 -11.99 -0.82
C LEU A 267 -22.18 -12.86 0.08
N MET A 268 -22.90 -12.26 1.02
CA MET A 268 -23.87 -12.97 1.87
C MET A 268 -24.99 -13.59 1.03
N LEU A 269 -25.56 -12.88 0.05
CA LEU A 269 -26.59 -13.44 -0.83
C LEU A 269 -26.10 -14.63 -1.66
N GLY A 270 -24.82 -14.68 -1.99
CA GLY A 270 -24.21 -15.83 -2.67
C GLY A 270 -24.04 -17.07 -1.78
N THR A 271 -24.15 -16.92 -0.47
CA THR A 271 -23.96 -18.02 0.50
C THR A 271 -25.24 -18.38 1.27
N LEU A 272 -26.20 -17.46 1.37
CA LEU A 272 -27.45 -17.65 2.08
C LEU A 272 -28.47 -18.41 1.22
N PRO A 273 -29.15 -19.44 1.77
CA PRO A 273 -30.30 -20.04 1.10
C PRO A 273 -31.43 -19.03 0.90
N ALA A 274 -32.16 -19.15 -0.22
CA ALA A 274 -33.26 -18.24 -0.54
C ALA A 274 -34.41 -18.23 0.49
N HIS A 275 -34.55 -19.30 1.29
CA HIS A 275 -35.55 -19.42 2.35
C HIS A 275 -35.11 -18.80 3.69
N ASP A 276 -33.86 -18.32 3.80
CA ASP A 276 -33.40 -17.62 5.00
C ASP A 276 -34.19 -16.31 5.17
N ALA A 277 -34.74 -16.08 6.37
CA ALA A 277 -35.55 -14.90 6.67
C ALA A 277 -34.85 -13.55 6.42
N ARG A 278 -33.50 -13.54 6.35
CA ARG A 278 -32.69 -12.36 6.05
C ARG A 278 -32.52 -12.12 4.55
N TYR A 279 -32.65 -13.15 3.72
CA TYR A 279 -32.31 -13.10 2.30
C TYR A 279 -33.02 -11.97 1.56
N HIS A 280 -34.35 -11.88 1.67
CA HIS A 280 -35.13 -10.85 1.00
C HIS A 280 -34.81 -9.43 1.47
N ARG A 281 -34.52 -9.24 2.77
CA ARG A 281 -34.12 -7.93 3.31
C ARG A 281 -32.77 -7.48 2.75
N ILE A 282 -31.78 -8.38 2.74
CA ILE A 282 -30.45 -8.09 2.20
C ILE A 282 -30.54 -7.82 0.70
N LYS A 283 -31.31 -8.64 -0.04
CA LYS A 283 -31.54 -8.46 -1.49
C LYS A 283 -32.16 -7.09 -1.80
N SER A 284 -33.20 -6.69 -1.07
CA SER A 284 -33.84 -5.38 -1.26
C SER A 284 -32.87 -4.22 -1.03
N ALA A 285 -32.05 -4.28 0.03
CA ALA A 285 -31.07 -3.24 0.32
C ALA A 285 -29.98 -3.14 -0.76
N VAL A 286 -29.54 -4.28 -1.31
CA VAL A 286 -28.61 -4.33 -2.43
C VAL A 286 -29.23 -3.72 -3.69
N GLU A 287 -30.46 -4.09 -4.03
CA GLU A 287 -31.16 -3.56 -5.21
C GLU A 287 -31.43 -2.05 -5.11
N GLU A 288 -31.72 -1.54 -3.91
CA GLU A 288 -31.89 -0.10 -3.67
C GLU A 288 -30.58 0.66 -3.90
N TYR A 289 -29.47 0.15 -3.38
CA TYR A 289 -28.16 0.74 -3.64
C TYR A 289 -27.78 0.66 -5.12
N ASP A 290 -28.06 -0.47 -5.78
CA ASP A 290 -27.75 -0.68 -7.18
C ASP A 290 -28.52 0.30 -8.09
N LYS A 291 -29.74 0.71 -7.73
CA LYS A 291 -30.48 1.79 -8.43
C LYS A 291 -29.76 3.14 -8.35
N MET A 292 -29.04 3.42 -7.26
CA MET A 292 -28.26 4.65 -7.10
C MET A 292 -26.96 4.63 -7.91
N LEU A 293 -26.52 3.49 -8.46
CA LEU A 293 -25.27 3.39 -9.23
C LEU A 293 -25.25 4.32 -10.46
N ASN A 294 -26.42 4.60 -11.03
CA ASN A 294 -26.60 5.44 -12.21
C ASN A 294 -26.59 6.94 -11.90
N ILE A 295 -26.62 7.33 -10.62
CA ILE A 295 -26.62 8.74 -10.21
C ILE A 295 -25.21 9.12 -9.79
N LYS A 296 -24.50 9.84 -10.67
CA LYS A 296 -23.12 10.30 -10.40
C LYS A 296 -23.07 11.09 -9.08
N GLY A 297 -22.10 10.75 -8.24
CA GLY A 297 -21.89 11.43 -6.97
C GLY A 297 -22.84 11.03 -5.83
N TYR A 298 -23.65 9.97 -5.94
CA TYR A 298 -24.47 9.47 -4.81
C TYR A 298 -23.89 8.25 -4.11
N ARG A 299 -22.89 7.61 -4.72
CA ARG A 299 -22.20 6.43 -4.21
C ARG A 299 -20.70 6.66 -4.14
N TYR A 300 -20.00 5.67 -3.58
CA TYR A 300 -18.56 5.61 -3.69
C TYR A 300 -18.18 5.49 -5.18
N LEU A 301 -17.35 6.42 -5.63
CA LEU A 301 -16.74 6.39 -6.95
C LEU A 301 -15.34 5.79 -6.78
N ARG A 302 -15.10 4.71 -7.51
CA ARG A 302 -13.77 4.09 -7.61
C ARG A 302 -12.82 5.02 -8.37
N PRO A 303 -11.49 4.84 -8.28
CA PRO A 303 -10.52 5.82 -8.78
C PRO A 303 -10.75 6.31 -10.23
N VAL A 304 -11.04 5.40 -11.17
CA VAL A 304 -11.35 5.73 -12.57
C VAL A 304 -12.61 6.58 -12.70
N GLU A 305 -13.68 6.19 -12.02
CA GLU A 305 -14.97 6.90 -12.04
C GLU A 305 -14.87 8.26 -11.34
N TYR A 306 -14.09 8.32 -10.27
CA TYR A 306 -13.85 9.52 -9.50
C TYR A 306 -13.08 10.56 -10.33
N LEU A 307 -12.03 10.15 -11.05
CA LEU A 307 -11.26 11.04 -11.91
C LEU A 307 -12.12 11.62 -13.05
N ALA A 308 -12.94 10.78 -13.69
CA ALA A 308 -13.87 11.22 -14.72
C ALA A 308 -14.88 12.23 -14.16
N PHE A 309 -15.45 11.95 -12.99
CA PHE A 309 -16.37 12.85 -12.31
C PHE A 309 -15.73 14.20 -11.96
N GLN A 310 -14.51 14.20 -11.43
CA GLN A 310 -13.80 15.44 -11.08
C GLN A 310 -13.49 16.27 -12.32
N THR A 311 -13.06 15.64 -13.40
CA THR A 311 -12.75 16.32 -14.68
C THR A 311 -13.99 16.99 -15.28
N GLU A 312 -15.15 16.34 -15.18
CA GLU A 312 -16.44 16.93 -15.59
C GLU A 312 -16.82 18.15 -14.74
N GLN A 313 -16.61 18.10 -13.42
CA GLN A 313 -16.89 19.23 -12.53
C GLN A 313 -15.97 20.42 -12.83
N ASP A 314 -14.66 20.19 -12.96
CA ASP A 314 -13.68 21.24 -13.26
C ASP A 314 -13.98 21.94 -14.60
N ALA A 315 -14.43 21.18 -15.61
CA ALA A 315 -14.86 21.73 -16.89
C ALA A 315 -16.11 22.62 -16.79
N GLN A 316 -17.08 22.24 -15.95
CA GLN A 316 -18.29 23.04 -15.72
C GLN A 316 -17.98 24.35 -14.97
N GLU A 317 -17.12 24.31 -13.96
CA GLU A 317 -16.70 25.50 -13.21
C GLU A 317 -15.93 26.49 -14.09
N THR A 318 -15.07 25.99 -14.98
CA THR A 318 -14.32 26.83 -15.93
C THR A 318 -15.24 27.53 -16.94
N MET A 319 -16.33 26.87 -17.37
CA MET A 319 -17.32 27.49 -18.28
C MET A 319 -18.21 28.53 -17.58
N CYS A 320 -18.55 28.34 -16.31
CA CYS A 320 -19.41 29.26 -15.56
C CYS A 320 -18.66 30.43 -14.91
N GLY A 321 -17.36 30.30 -14.64
CA GLY A 321 -16.53 31.32 -13.98
C GLY A 321 -15.93 32.38 -14.92
N GLY A 322 -16.25 32.33 -16.21
CA GLY A 322 -15.75 33.26 -17.24
C GLY A 322 -16.66 34.46 -17.55
N HIS A 323 -17.60 34.80 -16.66
CA HIS A 323 -18.53 35.93 -16.82
C HIS A 323 -18.24 37.09 -15.87
#